data_AF-A0A3B5QYJ2-F1
#
_entry.id   AF-A0A3B5QYJ2-F1
#
_cell.length_a   1.000
_cell.length_b   1.000
_cell.length_c   1.000
_cell.angle_alpha   90.00
_cell.angle_beta   90.00
_cell.angle_gamma   90.00
#
_symmetry.space_group_name_H-M   'P 1'
#
loop_
_entity.id
_entity.type
_entity.pdbx_description
1 polymer ?
#
loop_
_entity_poly.entity_id
_entity_poly.type
_entity_poly.pdbx_seq_one_letter_code
_entity_poly.pdbx_strand_id
1 'polypeptide(L)'
;SPVMNCLQETIRHSSALCAGEQQYIDRRKEIVLQALNNLQINCNVDLVPHIALVASGGGQRAAVSLIGFLYQLEKEAMLDTLLYIGGVSGSTWSMAFLYNDPQWSSNMDEAVSKLSGPGVELEHAVAWLTEKSKEEDFSLTDIWGVLTSTFIRCDDSSKKNILNATNPYPVYCALEKHCFLCSLGKWFEVSPHEAGFTELNLFVETSLLGSKFHNGELMEKKPEMDMISLQGELHNHCAIYPNSTVVTMPIYTIPQLQRAIWMVVNIPFLLTKLCFCASSPVSFITKQVLPLILKWEWGTTSNFLYQFQNDSVPDCLQTKEEFHLIDAGLLINMAYPSFLGEKRDIDLIIAPESSAGIMFEVDYAAEVNKPFPQIDNKILEESDWPKNCYVFEGKEKEPTIIYMPLFNQQNCKGLISKMKEFSTFTLPFSQEKINFLLETAKTNMKNNREIVLREMRKAALRRMRKMSV
;
A
#
# COMPACT_ATOMS: atom_id res chain seq x y z
N SER A 1 -12.37 -24.67 -42.49
CA SER A 1 -12.44 -23.61 -41.48
C SER A 1 -11.26 -23.77 -40.55
N PRO A 2 -10.31 -22.82 -40.50
CA PRO A 2 -9.26 -22.88 -39.49
C PRO A 2 -9.88 -22.49 -38.15
N VAL A 3 -9.54 -23.28 -37.13
CA VAL A 3 -9.82 -23.03 -35.72
C VAL A 3 -9.19 -21.69 -35.36
N MET A 4 -10.00 -20.68 -35.03
CA MET A 4 -9.47 -19.49 -34.36
C MET A 4 -8.91 -19.94 -33.01
N ASN A 5 -7.58 -20.01 -32.92
CA ASN A 5 -6.91 -19.85 -31.64
C ASN A 5 -7.30 -18.44 -31.16
N CYS A 6 -8.19 -18.34 -30.18
CA CYS A 6 -8.28 -17.13 -29.37
C CYS A 6 -6.91 -16.98 -28.70
N LEU A 7 -6.04 -16.14 -29.28
CA LEU A 7 -4.89 -15.62 -28.58
C LEU A 7 -5.45 -14.92 -27.34
N GLN A 8 -5.20 -15.49 -26.16
CA GLN A 8 -5.54 -14.84 -24.91
C GLN A 8 -4.66 -13.60 -24.83
N GLU A 9 -5.27 -12.42 -24.92
CA GLU A 9 -4.54 -11.16 -24.75
C GLU A 9 -3.90 -11.16 -23.36
N THR A 10 -2.57 -11.14 -23.32
CA THR A 10 -1.78 -11.17 -22.09
C THR A 10 -1.87 -9.86 -21.32
N ILE A 11 -2.24 -8.77 -21.98
CA ILE A 11 -2.51 -7.46 -21.39
C ILE A 11 -4.02 -7.21 -21.46
N ARG A 12 -4.64 -7.04 -20.30
CA ARG A 12 -6.07 -6.77 -20.15
C ARG A 12 -6.32 -5.27 -20.22
N HIS A 13 -6.98 -4.79 -21.27
CA HIS A 13 -7.47 -3.41 -21.38
C HIS A 13 -8.97 -3.33 -21.04
N SER A 14 -9.31 -2.92 -19.82
CA SER A 14 -10.71 -2.83 -19.35
C SER A 14 -10.81 -2.10 -18.00
N SER A 15 -11.86 -1.31 -17.86
CA SER A 15 -12.22 -0.59 -16.63
C SER A 15 -12.99 -1.45 -15.62
N ALA A 16 -13.37 -2.68 -15.97
CA ALA A 16 -14.06 -3.61 -15.08
C ALA A 16 -13.09 -4.37 -14.15
N LEU A 17 -13.60 -5.10 -13.16
CA LEU A 17 -12.79 -6.04 -12.39
C LEU A 17 -12.34 -7.22 -13.25
N CYS A 18 -11.15 -7.75 -13.00
CA CYS A 18 -10.78 -9.06 -13.55
C CYS A 18 -11.65 -10.17 -12.92
N ALA A 19 -11.75 -11.30 -13.61
CA ALA A 19 -12.56 -12.43 -13.15
C ALA A 19 -12.15 -12.93 -11.75
N GLY A 20 -10.86 -12.91 -11.43
CA GLY A 20 -10.33 -13.31 -10.13
C GLY A 20 -10.76 -12.37 -8.99
N GLU A 21 -10.64 -11.06 -9.18
CA GLU A 21 -11.14 -10.07 -8.21
C GLU A 21 -12.66 -10.16 -8.06
N GLN A 22 -13.41 -10.27 -9.16
CA GLN A 22 -14.86 -10.42 -9.11
C GLN A 22 -15.28 -11.65 -8.30
N GLN A 23 -14.70 -12.82 -8.59
CA GLN A 23 -15.01 -14.06 -7.87
C GLN A 23 -14.66 -13.96 -6.37
N TYR A 24 -13.55 -13.31 -6.04
CA TYR A 24 -13.15 -13.10 -4.65
C TYR A 24 -14.20 -12.25 -3.92
N ILE A 25 -14.61 -11.15 -4.53
CA ILE A 25 -15.54 -10.18 -3.95
C ILE A 25 -16.93 -10.78 -3.79
N ASP A 26 -17.40 -11.56 -4.77
CA ASP A 26 -18.68 -12.25 -4.67
C ASP A 26 -18.72 -13.20 -3.47
N ARG A 27 -17.63 -13.96 -3.23
CA ARG A 27 -17.51 -14.82 -2.02
C ARG A 27 -17.43 -14.00 -0.75
N ARG A 28 -16.62 -12.93 -0.74
CA ARG A 28 -16.41 -12.07 0.44
C ARG A 28 -17.71 -11.37 0.86
N LYS A 29 -18.59 -11.00 -0.07
CA LYS A 29 -19.90 -10.39 0.22
C LYS A 29 -20.77 -11.24 1.15
N GLU A 30 -20.66 -12.57 1.11
CA GLU A 30 -21.38 -13.44 2.04
C GLU A 30 -20.92 -13.23 3.49
N ILE A 31 -19.61 -13.09 3.71
CA ILE A 31 -19.04 -12.83 5.04
C ILE A 31 -19.40 -11.41 5.50
N VAL A 32 -19.27 -10.43 4.60
CA VAL A 32 -19.65 -9.03 4.90
C VAL A 32 -21.12 -8.94 5.29
N LEU A 33 -22.01 -9.65 4.58
CA LEU A 33 -23.44 -9.69 4.91
C LEU A 33 -23.66 -10.22 6.34
N GLN A 34 -23.00 -11.31 6.71
CA GLN A 34 -23.10 -11.86 8.08
C GLN A 34 -22.59 -10.87 9.13
N ALA A 35 -21.44 -10.22 8.88
CA ALA A 35 -20.87 -9.22 9.78
C ALA A 35 -21.79 -8.00 9.95
N LEU A 36 -22.37 -7.49 8.86
CA LEU A 36 -23.31 -6.38 8.89
C LEU A 36 -24.59 -6.74 9.66
N ASN A 37 -25.13 -7.95 9.49
CA ASN A 37 -26.29 -8.43 10.25
C ASN A 37 -25.99 -8.51 11.75
N ASN A 38 -24.80 -8.97 12.14
CA ASN A 38 -24.37 -9.00 13.55
C ASN A 38 -24.28 -7.59 14.17
N LEU A 39 -23.98 -6.58 13.35
CA LEU A 39 -23.97 -5.16 13.73
C LEU A 39 -25.35 -4.48 13.61
N GLN A 40 -26.42 -5.25 13.36
CA GLN A 40 -27.79 -4.76 13.17
C GLN A 40 -27.93 -3.81 11.96
N ILE A 41 -27.17 -4.06 10.91
CA ILE A 41 -27.25 -3.37 9.61
C ILE A 41 -27.85 -4.35 8.59
N ASN A 42 -29.18 -4.31 8.46
CA ASN A 42 -29.90 -5.23 7.60
C ASN A 42 -29.72 -4.86 6.11
N CYS A 43 -29.19 -5.77 5.31
CA CYS A 43 -29.11 -5.67 3.85
C CYS A 43 -29.26 -7.04 3.19
N ASN A 44 -29.43 -7.07 1.86
CA ASN A 44 -29.35 -8.29 1.05
C ASN A 44 -27.92 -8.41 0.48
N VAL A 45 -27.48 -9.61 0.06
CA VAL A 45 -26.15 -9.85 -0.54
C VAL A 45 -25.88 -8.93 -1.74
N ASP A 46 -26.89 -8.70 -2.59
CA ASP A 46 -26.79 -7.79 -3.75
C ASP A 46 -26.68 -6.32 -3.35
N LEU A 47 -27.09 -5.99 -2.12
CA LEU A 47 -27.16 -4.64 -1.56
C LEU A 47 -26.12 -4.41 -0.46
N VAL A 48 -25.14 -5.33 -0.34
CA VAL A 48 -24.01 -5.15 0.57
C VAL A 48 -23.26 -3.88 0.17
N PRO A 49 -23.12 -2.88 1.06
CA PRO A 49 -22.34 -1.69 0.77
C PRO A 49 -20.88 -2.07 0.56
N HIS A 50 -20.25 -1.47 -0.45
CA HIS A 50 -18.84 -1.69 -0.67
C HIS A 50 -18.02 -0.81 0.29
N ILE A 51 -17.43 -1.42 1.32
CA ILE A 51 -16.63 -0.73 2.33
C ILE A 51 -15.16 -1.08 2.13
N ALA A 52 -14.31 -0.06 2.00
CA ALA A 52 -12.86 -0.19 1.87
C ALA A 52 -12.16 0.48 3.04
N LEU A 53 -11.06 -0.11 3.51
CA LEU A 53 -10.09 0.57 4.36
C LEU A 53 -8.91 1.02 3.49
N VAL A 54 -8.59 2.31 3.51
CA VAL A 54 -7.53 2.91 2.68
C VAL A 54 -6.54 3.57 3.62
N ALA A 55 -5.36 2.98 3.77
CA ALA A 55 -4.36 3.39 4.76
C ALA A 55 -3.22 4.20 4.14
N SER A 56 -2.78 5.23 4.88
CA SER A 56 -1.72 6.14 4.44
C SER A 56 -0.33 5.57 4.59
N GLY A 57 0.65 6.15 3.90
CA GLY A 57 2.07 5.85 4.12
C GLY A 57 2.67 6.49 5.37
N GLY A 58 3.90 6.09 5.71
CA GLY A 58 4.59 6.62 6.90
C GLY A 58 5.64 5.72 7.52
N GLY A 59 6.20 4.77 6.76
CA GLY A 59 7.16 3.78 7.25
C GLY A 59 6.62 2.95 8.42
N GLN A 60 7.48 2.60 9.37
CA GLN A 60 7.10 1.73 10.49
C GLN A 60 5.98 2.32 11.37
N ARG A 61 5.81 3.66 11.39
CA ARG A 61 4.69 4.31 12.08
C ARG A 61 3.35 3.89 11.50
N ALA A 62 3.21 3.99 10.17
CA ALA A 62 2.01 3.58 9.46
C ALA A 62 1.77 2.06 9.53
N ALA A 63 2.84 1.27 9.48
CA ALA A 63 2.75 -0.19 9.60
C ALA A 63 2.16 -0.60 10.97
N VAL A 64 2.72 -0.07 12.05
CA VAL A 64 2.30 -0.42 13.42
C VAL A 64 0.92 0.17 13.73
N SER A 65 0.64 1.40 13.31
CA SER A 65 -0.69 2.01 13.53
C SER A 65 -1.79 1.26 12.80
N LEU A 66 -1.55 0.79 11.56
CA LEU A 66 -2.54 0.02 10.82
C LEU A 66 -2.88 -1.30 11.53
N ILE A 67 -1.89 -2.02 12.06
CA ILE A 67 -2.12 -3.26 12.82
C ILE A 67 -2.98 -2.98 14.06
N GLY A 68 -2.67 -1.91 14.81
CA GLY A 68 -3.47 -1.51 15.98
C GLY A 68 -4.90 -1.09 15.62
N PHE A 69 -5.07 -0.43 14.48
CA PHE A 69 -6.39 -0.04 13.98
C PHE A 69 -7.25 -1.25 13.58
N LEU A 70 -6.68 -2.17 12.80
CA LEU A 70 -7.32 -3.42 12.39
C LEU A 70 -7.66 -4.31 13.58
N TYR A 71 -6.77 -4.37 14.58
CA TYR A 71 -7.02 -5.08 15.84
C TYR A 71 -8.31 -4.56 16.49
N GLN A 72 -8.44 -3.24 16.62
CA GLN A 72 -9.63 -2.70 17.25
C GLN A 72 -10.88 -2.89 16.38
N LEU A 73 -10.77 -2.81 15.04
CA LEU A 73 -11.89 -3.14 14.16
C LEU A 73 -12.39 -4.58 14.37
N GLU A 74 -11.49 -5.55 14.57
CA GLU A 74 -11.85 -6.93 14.88
C GLU A 74 -12.56 -7.04 16.23
N LYS A 75 -12.02 -6.38 17.27
CA LYS A 75 -12.67 -6.33 18.61
C LYS A 75 -14.03 -5.65 18.61
N GLU A 76 -14.28 -4.75 17.67
CA GLU A 76 -15.59 -4.10 17.48
C GLU A 76 -16.51 -4.86 16.50
N ALA A 77 -16.12 -6.04 16.03
CA ALA A 77 -16.82 -6.85 15.03
C ALA A 77 -17.06 -6.12 13.68
N MET A 78 -16.22 -5.13 13.37
CA MET A 78 -16.31 -4.29 12.17
C MET A 78 -15.31 -4.70 11.09
N LEU A 79 -14.25 -5.44 11.41
CA LEU A 79 -13.22 -5.83 10.44
C LEU A 79 -13.80 -6.65 9.29
N ASP A 80 -14.71 -7.58 9.58
CA ASP A 80 -15.33 -8.42 8.56
C ASP A 80 -16.35 -7.71 7.67
N THR A 81 -16.67 -6.45 7.96
CA THR A 81 -17.50 -5.62 7.06
C THR A 81 -16.72 -5.07 5.86
N LEU A 82 -15.39 -5.16 5.88
CA LEU A 82 -14.53 -4.66 4.81
C LEU A 82 -14.49 -5.65 3.62
N LEU A 83 -14.76 -5.12 2.42
CA LEU A 83 -14.47 -5.84 1.17
C LEU A 83 -13.01 -5.69 0.77
N TYR A 84 -12.42 -4.51 1.00
CA TYR A 84 -11.09 -4.19 0.53
C TYR A 84 -10.22 -3.59 1.63
N ILE A 85 -8.92 -3.82 1.52
CA ILE A 85 -7.88 -3.04 2.20
C ILE A 85 -6.87 -2.55 1.16
N GLY A 86 -6.55 -1.27 1.23
CA GLY A 86 -5.59 -0.62 0.36
C GLY A 86 -4.52 0.12 1.15
N GLY A 87 -3.30 0.15 0.64
CA GLY A 87 -2.21 0.85 1.32
C GLY A 87 -1.13 1.37 0.36
N VAL A 88 -0.44 2.41 0.83
CA VAL A 88 0.80 2.92 0.22
C VAL A 88 1.92 2.88 1.27
N SER A 89 3.18 2.84 0.82
CA SER A 89 4.35 2.93 1.70
C SER A 89 4.25 1.99 2.93
N GLY A 90 4.63 2.44 4.12
CA GLY A 90 4.60 1.66 5.36
C GLY A 90 3.32 0.85 5.67
N SER A 91 2.13 1.25 5.20
CA SER A 91 0.92 0.42 5.41
C SER A 91 0.93 -0.89 4.63
N THR A 92 1.62 -0.94 3.49
CA THR A 92 1.79 -2.19 2.73
C THR A 92 2.67 -3.19 3.48
N TRP A 93 3.59 -2.72 4.33
CA TRP A 93 4.44 -3.56 5.15
C TRP A 93 3.54 -4.39 6.09
N SER A 94 2.65 -3.71 6.82
CA SER A 94 1.65 -4.38 7.65
C SER A 94 0.73 -5.30 6.85
N MET A 95 0.34 -4.91 5.63
CA MET A 95 -0.47 -5.79 4.77
C MET A 95 0.33 -7.05 4.41
N ALA A 96 1.56 -6.94 3.93
CA ALA A 96 2.38 -8.11 3.62
C ALA A 96 2.58 -9.02 4.84
N PHE A 97 2.84 -8.44 6.02
CA PHE A 97 2.91 -9.17 7.29
C PHE A 97 1.63 -9.94 7.62
N LEU A 98 0.46 -9.29 7.49
CA LEU A 98 -0.83 -9.89 7.83
C LEU A 98 -1.22 -10.98 6.83
N TYR A 99 -1.04 -10.75 5.53
CA TYR A 99 -1.47 -11.67 4.47
C TYR A 99 -0.61 -12.92 4.35
N ASN A 100 0.49 -13.03 5.11
CA ASN A 100 1.18 -14.32 5.33
C ASN A 100 0.33 -15.33 6.10
N ASP A 101 -0.65 -14.86 6.87
CA ASP A 101 -1.67 -15.70 7.51
C ASP A 101 -2.99 -15.67 6.72
N PRO A 102 -3.43 -16.80 6.12
CA PRO A 102 -4.69 -16.88 5.39
C PRO A 102 -5.94 -16.53 6.20
N GLN A 103 -5.87 -16.48 7.53
CA GLN A 103 -7.01 -16.20 8.40
C GLN A 103 -6.74 -15.05 9.38
N TRP A 104 -5.81 -14.15 9.04
CA TRP A 104 -5.38 -13.06 9.92
C TRP A 104 -6.54 -12.19 10.43
N SER A 105 -7.58 -11.96 9.61
CA SER A 105 -8.70 -11.09 10.01
C SER A 105 -9.56 -11.68 11.13
N SER A 106 -9.48 -12.99 11.36
CA SER A 106 -10.18 -13.67 12.45
C SER A 106 -9.34 -13.80 13.73
N ASN A 107 -8.03 -13.47 13.68
CA ASN A 107 -7.13 -13.61 14.82
C ASN A 107 -6.07 -12.49 14.89
N MET A 108 -6.54 -11.27 15.13
CA MET A 108 -5.64 -10.11 15.28
C MET A 108 -4.76 -10.18 16.55
N ASP A 109 -5.11 -10.99 17.55
CA ASP A 109 -4.27 -11.19 18.75
C ASP A 109 -2.93 -11.85 18.40
N GLU A 110 -2.94 -12.83 17.49
CA GLU A 110 -1.71 -13.46 17.01
C GLU A 110 -0.82 -12.48 16.23
N ALA A 111 -1.41 -11.65 15.37
CA ALA A 111 -0.69 -10.61 14.63
C ALA A 111 -0.01 -9.60 15.58
N VAL A 112 -0.73 -9.10 16.59
CA VAL A 112 -0.17 -8.19 17.61
C VAL A 112 0.88 -8.89 18.47
N SER A 113 0.69 -10.16 18.81
CA SER A 113 1.66 -10.96 19.56
C SER A 113 2.96 -11.12 18.79
N LYS A 114 2.90 -11.48 17.50
CA LYS A 114 4.07 -11.58 16.60
C LYS A 114 4.79 -10.24 16.47
N LEU A 115 4.06 -9.15 16.24
CA LEU A 115 4.63 -7.80 16.18
C LEU A 115 5.24 -7.34 17.52
N SER A 116 4.88 -7.96 18.64
CA SER A 116 5.41 -7.68 19.98
C SER A 116 6.43 -8.71 20.47
N GLY A 117 6.58 -9.84 19.77
CA GLY A 117 7.49 -10.94 20.07
C GLY A 117 8.93 -10.72 19.60
N PRO A 118 9.84 -11.70 19.74
CA PRO A 118 11.19 -11.58 19.18
C PRO A 118 11.14 -11.29 17.66
N GLY A 119 12.06 -10.45 17.17
CA GLY A 119 12.12 -10.08 15.76
C GLY A 119 12.46 -11.27 14.85
N VAL A 120 12.41 -11.07 13.52
CA VAL A 120 12.90 -12.08 12.56
C VAL A 120 14.33 -12.46 12.93
N GLU A 121 14.60 -13.76 12.99
CA GLU A 121 15.96 -14.27 13.18
C GLU A 121 16.83 -13.73 12.05
N LEU A 122 17.80 -12.91 12.45
CA LEU A 122 18.69 -12.14 11.57
C LEU A 122 19.36 -13.00 10.49
N GLU A 123 19.57 -14.26 10.83
CA GLU A 123 20.10 -15.32 10.00
C GLU A 123 19.24 -15.60 8.76
N HIS A 124 17.91 -15.56 8.87
CA HIS A 124 17.00 -15.74 7.74
C HIS A 124 17.10 -14.57 6.74
N ALA A 125 17.15 -13.33 7.24
CA ALA A 125 17.29 -12.14 6.40
C ALA A 125 18.63 -12.15 5.64
N VAL A 126 19.72 -12.55 6.31
CA VAL A 126 21.03 -12.69 5.67
C VAL A 126 21.05 -13.84 4.66
N ALA A 127 20.43 -14.97 4.98
CA ALA A 127 20.32 -16.10 4.06
C ALA A 127 19.56 -15.72 2.79
N TRP A 128 18.42 -15.02 2.93
CA TRP A 128 17.65 -14.51 1.81
C TRP A 128 18.48 -13.55 0.95
N LEU A 129 19.14 -12.56 1.56
CA LEU A 129 19.99 -11.60 0.83
C LEU A 129 21.16 -12.28 0.11
N THR A 130 21.74 -13.31 0.73
CA THR A 130 22.85 -14.06 0.14
C THR A 130 22.39 -14.80 -1.11
N GLU A 131 21.22 -15.43 -1.08
CA GLU A 131 20.65 -16.08 -2.25
C GLU A 131 20.27 -15.07 -3.33
N LYS A 132 19.54 -14.01 -2.96
CA LYS A 132 19.09 -12.96 -3.87
C LYS A 132 20.26 -12.26 -4.57
N SER A 133 21.39 -12.08 -3.88
CA SER A 133 22.58 -11.43 -4.47
C SER A 133 23.25 -12.18 -5.61
N LYS A 134 22.81 -13.42 -5.90
CA LYS A 134 23.27 -14.21 -7.04
C LYS A 134 22.46 -13.92 -8.31
N GLU A 135 21.31 -13.27 -8.18
CA GLU A 135 20.47 -12.86 -9.30
C GLU A 135 21.07 -11.62 -10.00
N GLU A 136 20.91 -11.53 -11.32
CA GLU A 136 21.50 -10.46 -12.14
C GLU A 136 20.87 -9.09 -11.86
N ASP A 137 19.62 -9.05 -11.39
CA ASP A 137 18.83 -7.86 -11.09
C ASP A 137 18.88 -7.45 -9.59
N PHE A 138 19.81 -8.01 -8.80
CA PHE A 138 19.99 -7.63 -7.40
C PHE A 138 20.36 -6.15 -7.23
N SER A 139 19.62 -5.44 -6.38
CA SER A 139 19.72 -3.99 -6.23
C SER A 139 19.54 -3.49 -4.79
N LEU A 140 19.62 -2.16 -4.58
CA LEU A 140 19.26 -1.54 -3.30
C LEU A 140 17.80 -1.80 -2.89
N THR A 141 16.95 -2.20 -3.84
CA THR A 141 15.52 -2.47 -3.63
C THR A 141 15.30 -3.76 -2.86
N ASP A 142 16.08 -4.80 -3.16
CA ASP A 142 16.08 -6.07 -2.42
C ASP A 142 16.55 -5.89 -0.98
N ILE A 143 17.61 -5.09 -0.80
CA ILE A 143 18.12 -4.73 0.53
C ILE A 143 17.03 -4.02 1.32
N TRP A 144 16.35 -3.03 0.70
CA TRP A 144 15.28 -2.30 1.35
C TRP A 144 14.11 -3.22 1.74
N GLY A 145 13.66 -4.10 0.83
CA GLY A 145 12.56 -5.03 1.09
C GLY A 145 12.81 -5.94 2.30
N VAL A 146 14.03 -6.47 2.43
CA VAL A 146 14.41 -7.30 3.59
C VAL A 146 14.49 -6.48 4.87
N LEU A 147 15.01 -5.26 4.81
CA LEU A 147 15.03 -4.39 5.98
C LEU A 147 13.60 -4.09 6.46
N THR A 148 12.68 -3.78 5.55
CA THR A 148 11.30 -3.48 5.93
C THR A 148 10.57 -4.69 6.48
N SER A 149 10.80 -5.89 5.94
CA SER A 149 10.21 -7.13 6.49
C SER A 149 10.72 -7.43 7.90
N THR A 150 12.01 -7.21 8.18
CA THR A 150 12.57 -7.39 9.53
C THR A 150 12.02 -6.39 10.55
N PHE A 151 11.75 -5.13 10.16
CA PHE A 151 11.21 -4.11 11.05
C PHE A 151 9.79 -4.42 11.56
N ILE A 152 9.01 -5.16 10.77
CA ILE A 152 7.63 -5.55 11.09
C ILE A 152 7.53 -7.01 11.55
N ARG A 153 8.65 -7.73 11.68
CA ARG A 153 8.69 -9.13 12.14
C ARG A 153 7.96 -10.08 11.17
N CYS A 154 8.10 -9.82 9.88
CA CYS A 154 7.50 -10.61 8.80
C CYS A 154 8.46 -11.71 8.36
N ASP A 155 8.07 -12.98 8.56
CA ASP A 155 8.80 -14.14 8.07
C ASP A 155 8.35 -14.53 6.65
N ASP A 156 9.30 -14.84 5.77
CA ASP A 156 9.12 -15.23 4.35
C ASP A 156 8.55 -16.66 4.15
N SER A 157 8.18 -17.34 5.24
CA SER A 157 8.04 -18.80 5.24
C SER A 157 6.71 -19.35 4.69
N SER A 158 5.79 -18.50 4.22
CA SER A 158 4.46 -18.98 3.82
C SER A 158 3.86 -18.25 2.61
N LYS A 159 4.16 -18.76 1.41
CA LYS A 159 3.24 -18.66 0.27
C LYS A 159 1.98 -19.45 0.61
N LYS A 160 0.95 -18.80 1.18
CA LYS A 160 -0.32 -19.46 1.49
C LYS A 160 -1.50 -18.78 0.80
N ASN A 161 -2.45 -19.61 0.38
CA ASN A 161 -3.63 -19.28 -0.42
C ASN A 161 -4.40 -18.07 0.12
N ILE A 162 -4.18 -16.90 -0.49
CA ILE A 162 -5.02 -15.70 -0.33
C ILE A 162 -6.45 -15.97 -0.86
N LEU A 163 -6.65 -17.04 -1.64
CA LEU A 163 -7.86 -17.36 -2.42
C LEU A 163 -9.13 -17.72 -1.64
N ASN A 164 -9.08 -17.85 -0.31
CA ASN A 164 -10.23 -18.30 0.48
C ASN A 164 -11.24 -17.17 0.81
N ALA A 165 -11.01 -15.93 0.35
CA ALA A 165 -11.89 -14.77 0.56
C ALA A 165 -12.26 -14.50 2.03
N THR A 166 -11.48 -15.02 2.98
CA THR A 166 -11.65 -14.87 4.43
C THR A 166 -11.23 -13.50 4.93
N ASN A 167 -10.24 -12.88 4.27
CA ASN A 167 -9.75 -11.55 4.59
C ASN A 167 -10.35 -10.52 3.61
N PRO A 168 -10.27 -9.21 3.89
CA PRO A 168 -10.50 -8.19 2.88
C PRO A 168 -9.57 -8.37 1.68
N TYR A 169 -9.95 -7.89 0.49
CA TYR A 169 -9.11 -7.99 -0.70
C TYR A 169 -7.98 -6.94 -0.65
N PRO A 170 -6.69 -7.35 -0.72
CA PRO A 170 -5.57 -6.41 -0.62
C PRO A 170 -5.25 -5.75 -1.96
N VAL A 171 -5.03 -4.43 -1.93
CA VAL A 171 -4.52 -3.64 -3.06
C VAL A 171 -3.32 -2.81 -2.61
N TYR A 172 -2.15 -3.10 -3.17
CA TYR A 172 -0.91 -2.38 -2.93
C TYR A 172 -0.72 -1.32 -4.02
N CYS A 173 -0.32 -0.10 -3.65
CA CYS A 173 -0.23 1.01 -4.59
C CYS A 173 1.17 1.63 -4.62
N ALA A 174 1.63 1.96 -5.83
CA ALA A 174 2.88 2.63 -6.14
C ALA A 174 2.69 3.64 -7.29
N LEU A 175 3.75 4.35 -7.64
CA LEU A 175 3.78 5.30 -8.76
C LEU A 175 4.89 4.94 -9.73
N GLU A 176 4.68 5.21 -11.02
CA GLU A 176 5.75 5.12 -12.01
C GLU A 176 6.54 6.43 -12.09
N LYS A 177 7.87 6.30 -11.95
CA LYS A 177 8.82 7.41 -11.85
C LYS A 177 8.95 8.24 -13.11
N HIS A 178 9.10 7.60 -14.27
CA HIS A 178 9.45 8.31 -15.51
C HIS A 178 8.32 9.17 -16.04
N CYS A 179 7.07 8.82 -15.77
CA CYS A 179 5.94 9.61 -16.20
C CYS A 179 5.79 10.93 -15.41
N PHE A 180 6.49 11.15 -14.29
CA PHE A 180 6.61 12.47 -13.66
C PHE A 180 7.33 13.51 -14.53
N LEU A 181 8.19 13.06 -15.45
CA LEU A 181 8.93 13.97 -16.33
C LEU A 181 8.02 14.56 -17.43
N CYS A 182 6.86 13.94 -17.68
CA CYS A 182 5.96 14.28 -18.78
C CYS A 182 4.53 14.64 -18.33
N SER A 183 4.07 14.14 -17.17
CA SER A 183 2.73 14.38 -16.60
C SER A 183 2.74 14.26 -15.07
N LEU A 184 1.58 14.36 -14.41
CA LEU A 184 1.38 13.76 -13.08
C LEU A 184 1.73 12.27 -13.18
N GLY A 185 2.50 11.73 -12.23
CA GLY A 185 2.94 10.33 -12.24
C GLY A 185 1.78 9.34 -12.42
N LYS A 186 2.04 8.16 -12.98
CA LYS A 186 1.00 7.16 -13.24
C LYS A 186 0.86 6.20 -12.06
N TRP A 187 -0.36 6.00 -11.57
CA TRP A 187 -0.64 5.07 -10.50
C TRP A 187 -0.53 3.63 -10.96
N PHE A 188 0.15 2.84 -10.15
CA PHE A 188 0.31 1.42 -10.31
C PHE A 188 -0.34 0.71 -9.13
N GLU A 189 -1.23 -0.23 -9.40
CA GLU A 189 -1.81 -1.10 -8.38
C GLU A 189 -1.37 -2.55 -8.58
N VAL A 190 -1.18 -3.25 -7.47
CA VAL A 190 -0.91 -4.68 -7.42
C VAL A 190 -1.92 -5.34 -6.50
N SER A 191 -2.58 -6.37 -6.98
CA SER A 191 -3.47 -7.23 -6.21
C SER A 191 -3.03 -8.69 -6.35
N PRO A 192 -3.66 -9.65 -5.65
CA PRO A 192 -3.37 -11.07 -5.86
C PRO A 192 -3.66 -11.58 -7.27
N HIS A 193 -4.41 -10.84 -8.09
CA HIS A 193 -4.87 -11.32 -9.41
C HIS A 193 -4.32 -10.49 -10.57
N GLU A 194 -4.22 -9.17 -10.44
CA GLU A 194 -3.69 -8.31 -11.50
C GLU A 194 -2.76 -7.22 -10.96
N ALA A 195 -1.82 -6.81 -11.80
CA ALA A 195 -0.93 -5.68 -11.57
C ALA A 195 -0.99 -4.75 -12.79
N GLY A 196 -1.07 -3.43 -12.59
CA GLY A 196 -1.18 -2.52 -13.72
C GLY A 196 -1.49 -1.07 -13.40
N PHE A 197 -1.71 -0.31 -14.47
CA PHE A 197 -1.89 1.13 -14.43
C PHE A 197 -3.37 1.49 -14.33
N THR A 198 -3.78 2.00 -13.17
CA THR A 198 -5.19 2.25 -12.84
C THR A 198 -5.85 3.24 -13.79
N GLU A 199 -5.17 4.33 -14.16
CA GLU A 199 -5.72 5.37 -15.03
C GLU A 199 -5.75 4.96 -16.50
N LEU A 200 -4.88 4.02 -16.89
CA LEU A 200 -4.82 3.50 -18.26
C LEU A 200 -5.74 2.30 -18.46
N ASN A 201 -6.28 1.73 -17.38
CA ASN A 201 -7.06 0.49 -17.40
C ASN A 201 -6.31 -0.69 -18.03
N LEU A 202 -4.98 -0.72 -17.92
CA LEU A 202 -4.10 -1.72 -18.52
C LEU A 202 -3.43 -2.55 -17.43
N PHE A 203 -3.66 -3.86 -17.48
CA PHE A 203 -3.24 -4.79 -16.44
C PHE A 203 -2.67 -6.07 -17.03
N VAL A 204 -1.80 -6.73 -16.27
CA VAL A 204 -1.36 -8.11 -16.49
C VAL A 204 -1.71 -8.96 -15.26
N GLU A 205 -1.73 -10.29 -15.40
CA GLU A 205 -1.77 -11.16 -14.23
C GLU A 205 -0.57 -10.86 -13.32
N THR A 206 -0.78 -10.80 -11.99
CA THR A 206 0.29 -10.48 -11.04
C THR A 206 1.49 -11.43 -11.16
N SER A 207 1.23 -12.71 -11.49
CA SER A 207 2.29 -13.70 -11.72
C SER A 207 3.19 -13.41 -12.93
N LEU A 208 2.80 -12.49 -13.80
CA LEU A 208 3.58 -12.02 -14.95
C LEU A 208 4.30 -10.70 -14.70
N LEU A 209 4.11 -10.06 -13.54
CA LEU A 209 4.84 -8.85 -13.18
C LEU A 209 6.35 -9.13 -13.14
N GLY A 210 7.13 -8.32 -13.86
CA GLY A 210 8.59 -8.52 -14.05
C GLY A 210 8.97 -9.44 -15.21
N SER A 211 8.01 -10.08 -15.89
CA SER A 211 8.26 -10.78 -17.15
C SER A 211 8.50 -9.80 -18.30
N LYS A 212 9.20 -10.24 -19.35
CA LYS A 212 9.50 -9.38 -20.51
C LYS A 212 8.39 -9.45 -21.53
N PHE A 213 7.98 -8.28 -22.01
CA PHE A 213 6.97 -8.13 -23.05
C PHE A 213 7.50 -7.30 -24.21
N HIS A 214 6.91 -7.51 -25.38
CA HIS A 214 7.14 -6.67 -26.54
C HIS A 214 5.86 -6.59 -27.35
N ASN A 215 5.38 -5.37 -27.61
CA ASN A 215 4.19 -5.14 -28.41
C ASN A 215 2.95 -5.95 -27.95
N GLY A 216 2.77 -6.08 -26.63
CA GLY A 216 1.66 -6.83 -26.03
C GLY A 216 1.88 -8.34 -25.87
N GLU A 217 2.93 -8.90 -26.46
CA GLU A 217 3.24 -10.33 -26.39
C GLU A 217 4.25 -10.63 -25.27
N LEU A 218 4.01 -11.74 -24.56
CA LEU A 218 4.92 -12.25 -23.52
C LEU A 218 6.14 -12.91 -24.19
N MET A 219 7.30 -12.30 -24.04
CA MET A 219 8.56 -12.77 -24.64
C MET A 219 9.30 -13.74 -23.73
N GLU A 220 9.37 -13.42 -22.44
CA GLU A 220 10.06 -14.22 -21.44
C GLU A 220 9.28 -14.19 -20.14
N LYS A 221 8.79 -15.35 -19.70
CA LYS A 221 8.14 -15.50 -18.39
C LYS A 221 9.20 -15.61 -17.29
N LYS A 222 9.26 -14.62 -16.40
CA LYS A 222 10.04 -14.69 -15.15
C LYS A 222 9.24 -15.39 -14.04
N PRO A 223 9.90 -15.93 -13.01
CA PRO A 223 9.22 -16.34 -11.78
C PRO A 223 8.44 -15.17 -11.16
N GLU A 224 7.29 -15.47 -10.56
CA GLU A 224 6.52 -14.47 -9.81
C GLU A 224 7.36 -13.90 -8.66
N MET A 225 7.38 -12.57 -8.54
CA MET A 225 8.07 -11.86 -7.48
C MET A 225 7.56 -12.33 -6.11
N ASP A 226 8.48 -12.64 -5.19
CA ASP A 226 8.11 -12.83 -3.80
C ASP A 226 7.68 -11.50 -3.15
N MET A 227 7.01 -11.61 -2.00
CA MET A 227 6.43 -10.44 -1.33
C MET A 227 7.51 -9.50 -0.74
N ILE A 228 8.74 -9.97 -0.53
CA ILE A 228 9.85 -9.12 -0.07
C ILE A 228 10.36 -8.28 -1.24
N SER A 229 10.62 -8.88 -2.40
CA SER A 229 10.98 -8.16 -3.61
C SER A 229 9.89 -7.18 -4.04
N LEU A 230 8.62 -7.60 -4.03
CA LEU A 230 7.49 -6.72 -4.36
C LEU A 230 7.38 -5.54 -3.39
N GLN A 231 7.62 -5.75 -2.09
CA GLN A 231 7.72 -4.64 -1.13
C GLN A 231 8.92 -3.72 -1.41
N GLY A 232 10.05 -4.25 -1.85
CA GLY A 232 11.15 -3.41 -2.29
C GLY A 232 10.70 -2.47 -3.41
N GLU A 233 10.17 -3.05 -4.49
CA GLU A 233 9.80 -2.33 -5.73
C GLU A 233 8.74 -1.24 -5.47
N LEU A 234 7.69 -1.56 -4.72
CA LEU A 234 6.58 -0.63 -4.48
C LEU A 234 6.93 0.53 -3.52
N HIS A 235 7.98 0.41 -2.69
CA HIS A 235 8.30 1.37 -1.62
C HIS A 235 9.65 2.05 -1.81
N ASN A 236 10.05 2.20 -3.07
CA ASN A 236 11.32 2.81 -3.42
C ASN A 236 11.28 4.35 -3.28
N HIS A 237 11.22 4.82 -2.04
CA HIS A 237 11.13 6.25 -1.69
C HIS A 237 12.43 7.03 -1.99
N CYS A 238 13.52 6.32 -2.29
CA CYS A 238 14.87 6.86 -2.38
C CYS A 238 15.53 6.68 -3.76
N ALA A 239 14.84 6.06 -4.74
CA ALA A 239 15.28 6.05 -6.14
C ALA A 239 15.22 7.41 -6.85
N ILE A 240 14.69 8.45 -6.19
CA ILE A 240 14.74 9.82 -6.71
C ILE A 240 16.17 10.36 -6.51
N TYR A 241 16.84 10.69 -7.62
CA TYR A 241 18.22 11.16 -7.65
C TYR A 241 18.37 12.52 -6.92
N PRO A 242 19.48 12.76 -6.20
CA PRO A 242 19.78 14.07 -5.59
C PRO A 242 20.07 15.20 -6.58
N ASN A 243 20.27 14.91 -7.88
CA ASN A 243 20.57 15.90 -8.93
C ASN A 243 19.42 16.11 -9.93
N SER A 244 18.23 15.54 -9.69
CA SER A 244 17.07 15.76 -10.55
C SER A 244 16.51 17.17 -10.31
N THR A 245 16.80 18.09 -11.22
CA THR A 245 16.36 19.50 -11.23
C THR A 245 14.83 19.68 -11.29
N VAL A 246 14.06 18.59 -11.32
CA VAL A 246 12.64 18.56 -11.73
C VAL A 246 11.69 18.29 -10.56
N VAL A 247 12.17 17.94 -9.36
CA VAL A 247 11.29 17.88 -8.17
C VAL A 247 11.28 19.23 -7.46
N THR A 248 10.92 20.29 -8.17
CA THR A 248 10.45 21.53 -7.54
C THR A 248 8.94 21.44 -7.36
N MET A 249 8.47 20.41 -6.64
CA MET A 249 7.19 20.50 -5.95
C MET A 249 7.44 21.29 -4.66
N PRO A 250 6.67 22.35 -4.36
CA PRO A 250 6.95 23.28 -3.25
C PRO A 250 7.06 22.60 -1.86
N ILE A 251 6.58 21.37 -1.72
CA ILE A 251 6.38 20.68 -0.45
C ILE A 251 7.63 19.89 0.01
N TYR A 252 8.63 19.62 -0.84
CA TYR A 252 9.68 18.63 -0.51
C TYR A 252 11.10 18.94 -1.03
N THR A 253 11.49 20.21 -1.21
CA THR A 253 12.82 20.58 -1.75
C THR A 253 14.01 20.45 -0.76
N ILE A 254 13.77 20.33 0.54
CA ILE A 254 14.82 20.24 1.60
C ILE A 254 15.10 18.80 2.13
N PRO A 255 14.19 17.80 2.06
CA PRO A 255 14.42 16.45 2.63
C PRO A 255 15.26 15.46 1.79
N GLN A 256 15.51 15.68 0.50
CA GLN A 256 16.16 14.65 -0.35
C GLN A 256 17.61 14.35 0.05
N LEU A 257 18.39 15.39 0.36
CA LEU A 257 19.78 15.23 0.85
C LEU A 257 19.81 14.54 2.22
N GLN A 258 18.88 14.86 3.11
CA GLN A 258 18.76 14.19 4.42
C GLN A 258 18.41 12.70 4.28
N ARG A 259 17.56 12.33 3.32
CA ARG A 259 17.20 10.93 3.02
C ARG A 259 18.39 10.14 2.49
N ALA A 260 19.11 10.71 1.53
CA ALA A 260 20.31 10.10 0.97
C ALA A 260 21.42 9.93 2.03
N ILE A 261 21.65 10.97 2.85
CA ILE A 261 22.59 10.92 3.98
C ILE A 261 22.16 9.85 4.99
N TRP A 262 20.88 9.80 5.36
CA TRP A 262 20.39 8.80 6.29
C TRP A 262 20.66 7.39 5.78
N MET A 263 20.42 7.09 4.51
CA MET A 263 20.68 5.78 3.94
C MET A 263 22.17 5.41 3.94
N VAL A 264 23.03 6.30 3.44
CA VAL A 264 24.47 6.05 3.37
C VAL A 264 25.05 5.81 4.77
N VAL A 265 24.51 6.47 5.79
CA VAL A 265 24.94 6.29 7.19
C VAL A 265 24.32 5.05 7.83
N ASN A 266 23.01 4.82 7.66
CA ASN A 266 22.26 3.85 8.46
C ASN A 266 22.10 2.50 7.79
N ILE A 267 22.05 2.38 6.46
CA ILE A 267 21.96 1.08 5.78
C ILE A 267 23.21 0.24 6.07
N PRO A 268 24.46 0.74 5.91
CA PRO A 268 25.63 -0.02 6.30
C PRO A 268 25.61 -0.39 7.78
N PHE A 269 25.20 0.51 8.67
CA PHE A 269 25.09 0.21 10.10
C PHE A 269 24.06 -0.89 10.40
N LEU A 270 22.90 -0.83 9.77
CA LEU A 270 21.83 -1.81 9.95
C LEU A 270 22.20 -3.17 9.33
N LEU A 271 22.87 -3.16 8.18
CA LEU A 271 23.45 -4.34 7.56
C LEU A 271 24.59 -4.92 8.39
N THR A 272 25.43 -4.10 9.03
CA THR A 272 26.45 -4.62 9.95
C THR A 272 25.82 -5.34 11.12
N LYS A 273 24.69 -4.82 11.67
CA LYS A 273 23.92 -5.56 12.67
C LYS A 273 23.43 -6.89 12.09
N LEU A 274 22.83 -6.87 10.91
CA LEU A 274 22.34 -8.08 10.21
C LEU A 274 23.43 -9.13 10.01
N CYS A 275 24.61 -8.72 9.59
CA CYS A 275 25.62 -9.66 9.16
C CYS A 275 26.49 -10.22 10.30
N PHE A 276 26.32 -9.83 11.58
CA PHE A 276 27.14 -10.37 12.70
C PHE A 276 27.04 -11.90 12.92
N CYS A 277 26.10 -12.60 12.26
CA CYS A 277 25.90 -14.05 12.39
C CYS A 277 26.52 -14.91 11.26
N ALA A 278 27.09 -14.34 10.20
CA ALA A 278 27.71 -15.11 9.11
C ALA A 278 29.25 -15.08 9.19
N SER A 279 29.95 -16.11 8.72
CA SER A 279 31.42 -16.18 8.77
C SER A 279 32.15 -15.32 7.71
N SER A 280 31.44 -14.51 6.90
CA SER A 280 32.05 -13.42 6.12
C SER A 280 31.12 -12.20 5.87
N PRO A 281 30.68 -11.51 6.93
CA PRO A 281 29.76 -10.37 6.88
C PRO A 281 30.30 -9.23 6.03
N VAL A 282 31.60 -9.01 6.20
CA VAL A 282 32.36 -7.91 5.62
C VAL A 282 32.51 -8.10 4.12
N SER A 283 32.70 -9.34 3.63
CA SER A 283 32.85 -9.59 2.19
C SER A 283 31.54 -9.35 1.43
N PHE A 284 30.39 -9.71 2.00
CA PHE A 284 29.09 -9.45 1.37
C PHE A 284 28.81 -7.94 1.27
N ILE A 285 28.97 -7.21 2.38
CA ILE A 285 28.74 -5.75 2.41
C ILE A 285 29.69 -5.03 1.45
N THR A 286 30.99 -5.36 1.47
CA THR A 286 31.99 -4.66 0.64
C THR A 286 31.90 -5.01 -0.85
N LYS A 287 31.51 -6.24 -1.22
CA LYS A 287 31.48 -6.67 -2.63
C LYS A 287 30.13 -6.51 -3.30
N GLN A 288 29.03 -6.74 -2.58
CA GLN A 288 27.67 -6.70 -3.16
C GLN A 288 26.98 -5.38 -2.85
N VAL A 289 26.99 -4.93 -1.59
CA VAL A 289 26.18 -3.77 -1.16
C VAL A 289 26.86 -2.43 -1.49
N LEU A 290 28.15 -2.30 -1.17
CA LEU A 290 28.86 -1.03 -1.33
C LEU A 290 28.87 -0.53 -2.79
N PRO A 291 29.08 -1.37 -3.82
CA PRO A 291 28.98 -0.92 -5.21
C PRO A 291 27.59 -0.39 -5.57
N LEU A 292 26.52 -1.03 -5.08
CA LEU A 292 25.14 -0.58 -5.32
C LEU A 292 24.88 0.78 -4.67
N ILE A 293 25.37 1.02 -3.44
CA ILE A 293 25.29 2.32 -2.77
C ILE A 293 26.06 3.39 -3.55
N LEU A 294 27.29 3.08 -4.00
CA LEU A 294 28.14 4.02 -4.72
C LEU A 294 27.56 4.40 -6.09
N LYS A 295 26.94 3.44 -6.79
CA LYS A 295 26.24 3.67 -8.06
C LYS A 295 24.83 4.24 -7.89
N TRP A 296 24.27 4.17 -6.68
CA TRP A 296 22.87 4.47 -6.39
C TRP A 296 21.90 3.64 -7.25
N GLU A 297 22.15 2.33 -7.30
CA GLU A 297 21.48 1.39 -8.21
C GLU A 297 20.25 0.75 -7.54
N TRP A 298 19.07 1.14 -8.01
CA TRP A 298 17.78 0.65 -7.53
C TRP A 298 17.11 -0.24 -8.58
N GLY A 299 16.27 -1.15 -8.11
CA GLY A 299 15.52 -2.11 -8.90
C GLY A 299 14.62 -1.46 -9.93
N THR A 300 14.40 -2.20 -10.99
CA THR A 300 13.52 -1.87 -12.09
C THR A 300 12.65 -3.07 -12.37
N THR A 301 11.48 -2.81 -12.94
CA THR A 301 10.55 -3.87 -13.32
C THR A 301 10.39 -3.84 -14.83
N SER A 302 10.45 -5.02 -15.47
CA SER A 302 10.19 -5.15 -16.91
C SER A 302 8.81 -4.61 -17.25
N ASN A 303 8.78 -3.75 -18.26
CA ASN A 303 7.61 -3.00 -18.64
C ASN A 303 6.72 -3.82 -19.58
N PHE A 304 5.57 -4.25 -19.09
CA PHE A 304 4.62 -4.99 -19.91
C PHE A 304 4.01 -4.17 -21.07
N LEU A 305 4.12 -2.83 -21.02
CA LEU A 305 3.65 -1.93 -22.07
C LEU A 305 4.73 -1.57 -23.12
N TYR A 306 5.90 -2.21 -23.07
CA TYR A 306 6.98 -1.90 -24.01
C TYR A 306 6.54 -2.13 -25.46
N GLN A 307 6.61 -1.07 -26.26
CA GLN A 307 6.16 -0.99 -27.66
C GLN A 307 4.69 -1.38 -27.89
N PHE A 308 3.86 -1.39 -26.84
CA PHE A 308 2.44 -1.72 -26.95
C PHE A 308 1.70 -0.64 -27.74
N GLN A 309 0.98 -1.05 -28.78
CA GLN A 309 0.25 -0.12 -29.67
C GLN A 309 -1.11 0.26 -29.06
N ASN A 310 -1.14 1.34 -28.28
CA ASN A 310 -2.37 1.90 -27.72
C ASN A 310 -2.20 3.41 -27.47
N ASP A 311 -3.06 4.23 -28.08
CA ASP A 311 -2.99 5.70 -28.03
C ASP A 311 -3.09 6.28 -26.60
N SER A 312 -3.63 5.51 -25.65
CA SER A 312 -3.72 5.92 -24.24
C SER A 312 -2.40 5.76 -23.49
N VAL A 313 -1.45 4.98 -24.01
CA VAL A 313 -0.17 4.71 -23.36
C VAL A 313 0.79 5.87 -23.65
N PRO A 314 1.29 6.57 -22.62
CA PRO A 314 2.22 7.67 -22.83
C PRO A 314 3.59 7.17 -23.29
N ASP A 315 4.32 8.02 -24.03
CA ASP A 315 5.67 7.73 -24.54
C ASP A 315 6.63 7.23 -23.44
N CYS A 316 6.51 7.76 -22.20
CA CYS A 316 7.31 7.33 -21.05
C CYS A 316 7.22 5.82 -20.78
N LEU A 317 6.08 5.20 -21.08
CA LEU A 317 5.84 3.76 -20.93
C LEU A 317 5.95 3.02 -22.26
N GLN A 318 5.69 3.65 -23.40
CA GLN A 318 5.76 2.94 -24.67
C GLN A 318 7.21 2.64 -25.11
N THR A 319 8.14 3.55 -24.83
CA THR A 319 9.50 3.49 -25.40
C THR A 319 10.54 2.79 -24.53
N LYS A 320 10.21 2.43 -23.28
CA LYS A 320 11.17 1.87 -22.31
C LYS A 320 10.89 0.40 -22.04
N GLU A 321 11.96 -0.42 -22.02
CA GLU A 321 11.88 -1.85 -21.68
C GLU A 321 11.58 -2.09 -20.20
N GLU A 322 11.83 -1.09 -19.36
CA GLU A 322 11.67 -1.16 -17.92
C GLU A 322 11.04 0.13 -17.39
N PHE A 323 10.25 0.01 -16.33
CA PHE A 323 9.76 1.13 -15.55
C PHE A 323 10.27 1.06 -14.11
N HIS A 324 10.20 2.19 -13.39
CA HIS A 324 10.55 2.21 -11.97
C HIS A 324 9.32 2.54 -11.16
N LEU A 325 8.95 1.62 -10.28
CA LEU A 325 7.96 1.88 -9.26
C LEU A 325 8.62 2.62 -8.10
N ILE A 326 7.94 3.63 -7.58
CA ILE A 326 8.34 4.42 -6.43
C ILE A 326 7.17 4.56 -5.47
N ASP A 327 7.49 4.96 -4.24
CA ASP A 327 6.51 5.11 -3.17
C ASP A 327 5.38 6.08 -3.57
N ALA A 328 4.14 5.60 -3.55
CA ALA A 328 2.97 6.41 -3.89
C ALA A 328 2.76 7.61 -2.94
N GLY A 329 3.28 7.53 -1.72
CA GLY A 329 3.27 8.64 -0.76
C GLY A 329 4.12 9.85 -1.15
N LEU A 330 4.78 9.80 -2.32
CA LEU A 330 5.44 10.96 -2.92
C LEU A 330 4.50 11.89 -3.70
N LEU A 331 3.31 11.41 -4.11
CA LEU A 331 2.28 12.22 -4.77
C LEU A 331 1.08 12.40 -3.85
N ILE A 332 0.38 11.31 -3.52
CA ILE A 332 -0.76 11.30 -2.60
C ILE A 332 -0.49 10.20 -1.59
N ASN A 333 -0.41 10.56 -0.31
CA ASN A 333 -0.07 9.61 0.75
C ASN A 333 -1.24 8.71 1.18
N MET A 334 -2.15 8.39 0.27
CA MET A 334 -3.33 7.55 0.45
C MET A 334 -3.61 6.75 -0.83
N ALA A 335 -4.04 5.49 -0.72
CA ALA A 335 -4.34 4.66 -1.89
C ALA A 335 -5.67 5.02 -2.61
N TYR A 336 -6.20 6.24 -2.45
CA TYR A 336 -7.48 6.66 -3.03
C TYR A 336 -7.62 6.34 -4.54
N PRO A 337 -6.61 6.56 -5.40
CA PRO A 337 -6.79 6.41 -6.84
C PRO A 337 -7.24 5.03 -7.28
N SER A 338 -6.89 3.98 -6.53
CA SER A 338 -7.33 2.61 -6.78
C SER A 338 -8.78 2.36 -6.33
N PHE A 339 -9.31 3.12 -5.37
CA PHE A 339 -10.65 2.89 -4.79
C PHE A 339 -11.72 3.87 -5.26
N LEU A 340 -11.33 4.98 -5.89
CA LEU A 340 -12.27 5.93 -6.46
C LEU A 340 -12.72 5.50 -7.87
N GLY A 341 -13.96 5.88 -8.21
CA GLY A 341 -14.58 5.61 -9.51
C GLY A 341 -15.41 4.33 -9.54
N GLU A 342 -15.80 3.93 -10.75
CA GLU A 342 -16.81 2.89 -10.97
C GLU A 342 -16.25 1.46 -10.90
N LYS A 343 -14.93 1.26 -11.07
CA LYS A 343 -14.28 -0.09 -11.09
C LYS A 343 -14.62 -0.92 -9.85
N ARG A 344 -14.48 -0.34 -8.65
CA ARG A 344 -14.79 -1.00 -7.36
C ARG A 344 -16.09 -0.49 -6.72
N ASP A 345 -16.64 0.61 -7.22
CA ASP A 345 -17.93 1.19 -6.80
C ASP A 345 -18.06 1.29 -5.27
N ILE A 346 -17.05 1.90 -4.64
CA ILE A 346 -16.93 1.99 -3.18
C ILE A 346 -17.99 2.95 -2.62
N ASP A 347 -18.69 2.52 -1.56
CA ASP A 347 -19.66 3.35 -0.86
C ASP A 347 -19.05 4.11 0.31
N LEU A 348 -18.18 3.46 1.06
CA LEU A 348 -17.58 4.00 2.28
C LEU A 348 -16.08 3.68 2.31
N ILE A 349 -15.27 4.71 2.52
CA ILE A 349 -13.85 4.57 2.78
C ILE A 349 -13.58 4.89 4.26
N ILE A 350 -12.93 3.97 4.95
CA ILE A 350 -12.34 4.21 6.28
C ILE A 350 -10.85 4.49 6.07
N ALA A 351 -10.42 5.68 6.43
CA ALA A 351 -9.11 6.23 6.11
C ALA A 351 -8.28 6.48 7.38
N PRO A 352 -7.59 5.47 7.94
CA PRO A 352 -6.61 5.68 8.99
C PRO A 352 -5.39 6.43 8.43
N GLU A 353 -5.15 7.63 8.96
CA GLU A 353 -4.15 8.56 8.48
C GLU A 353 -2.95 8.63 9.44
N SER A 354 -1.75 8.33 8.93
CA SER A 354 -0.49 8.20 9.67
C SER A 354 0.64 9.03 9.04
N SER A 355 0.33 9.96 8.14
CA SER A 355 1.29 10.90 7.53
C SER A 355 2.09 11.68 8.57
N ALA A 356 3.32 12.07 8.21
CA ALA A 356 4.17 12.98 8.98
C ALA A 356 4.09 14.43 8.48
N GLY A 357 3.14 14.74 7.59
CA GLY A 357 3.07 15.98 6.80
C GLY A 357 1.68 16.62 6.81
N ILE A 358 1.33 17.28 5.69
CA ILE A 358 0.08 18.01 5.50
C ILE A 358 -1.08 17.01 5.53
N MET A 359 -1.91 17.10 6.55
CA MET A 359 -3.20 16.41 6.56
C MET A 359 -4.20 17.20 5.71
N PHE A 360 -5.14 16.49 5.09
CA PHE A 360 -6.20 17.10 4.27
C PHE A 360 -5.68 17.79 2.99
N GLU A 361 -4.95 17.08 2.13
CA GLU A 361 -4.58 17.67 0.83
C GLU A 361 -5.85 17.98 0.01
N VAL A 362 -6.00 19.26 -0.36
CA VAL A 362 -7.21 19.79 -1.01
C VAL A 362 -7.39 19.35 -2.45
N ASP A 363 -6.29 19.02 -3.12
CA ASP A 363 -6.30 18.74 -4.55
C ASP A 363 -6.51 17.26 -4.88
N TYR A 364 -6.88 16.38 -3.94
CA TYR A 364 -7.17 14.98 -4.26
C TYR A 364 -8.18 14.83 -5.41
N ALA A 365 -9.23 15.64 -5.44
CA ALA A 365 -10.21 15.60 -6.53
C ALA A 365 -9.61 16.09 -7.87
N ALA A 366 -8.76 17.12 -7.83
CA ALA A 366 -8.12 17.71 -9.00
C ALA A 366 -6.99 16.83 -9.55
N GLU A 367 -6.21 16.20 -8.69
CA GLU A 367 -5.08 15.33 -9.03
C GLU A 367 -5.54 13.94 -9.49
N VAL A 368 -6.57 13.37 -8.84
CA VAL A 368 -7.03 12.01 -9.14
C VAL A 368 -8.04 11.98 -10.28
N ASN A 369 -8.65 13.11 -10.64
CA ASN A 369 -9.65 13.24 -11.71
C ASN A 369 -10.80 12.20 -11.58
N LYS A 370 -11.20 11.94 -10.33
CA LYS A 370 -12.25 10.96 -9.97
C LYS A 370 -13.21 11.56 -8.94
N PRO A 371 -14.45 11.05 -8.82
CA PRO A 371 -15.42 11.54 -7.84
C PRO A 371 -14.86 11.45 -6.41
N PHE A 372 -14.75 12.59 -5.73
CA PHE A 372 -14.22 12.70 -4.36
C PHE A 372 -15.03 13.73 -3.56
N PRO A 373 -15.38 13.45 -2.29
CA PRO A 373 -16.23 14.34 -1.50
C PRO A 373 -15.54 15.69 -1.24
N GLN A 374 -16.32 16.77 -1.26
CA GLN A 374 -15.80 18.10 -0.96
C GLN A 374 -15.33 18.19 0.50
N ILE A 375 -14.10 18.68 0.70
CA ILE A 375 -13.56 18.98 2.03
C ILE A 375 -13.85 20.45 2.34
N ASP A 376 -14.47 20.74 3.49
CA ASP A 376 -14.70 22.11 3.95
C ASP A 376 -13.36 22.78 4.27
N ASN A 377 -13.12 23.99 3.72
CA ASN A 377 -11.91 24.77 3.97
C ASN A 377 -11.62 24.99 5.46
N LYS A 378 -12.64 25.01 6.32
CA LYS A 378 -12.47 25.10 7.79
C LYS A 378 -11.73 23.91 8.39
N ILE A 379 -11.82 22.73 7.77
CA ILE A 379 -11.11 21.53 8.22
C ILE A 379 -9.61 21.67 7.93
N LEU A 380 -9.25 22.36 6.85
CA LEU A 380 -7.86 22.65 6.51
C LEU A 380 -7.19 23.54 7.55
N GLU A 381 -7.95 24.46 8.15
CA GLU A 381 -7.48 25.31 9.26
C GLU A 381 -7.20 24.51 10.55
N GLU A 382 -7.73 23.28 10.66
CA GLU A 382 -7.52 22.39 11.81
C GLU A 382 -6.28 21.47 11.63
N SER A 383 -5.47 21.64 10.57
CA SER A 383 -4.37 20.71 10.23
C SER A 383 -3.31 20.55 11.33
N ASP A 384 -3.00 21.62 12.08
CA ASP A 384 -1.99 21.57 13.14
C ASP A 384 -2.50 20.89 14.42
N TRP A 385 -3.82 20.78 14.55
CA TRP A 385 -4.50 20.29 15.75
C TRP A 385 -5.80 19.57 15.39
N PRO A 386 -5.71 18.43 14.67
CA PRO A 386 -6.89 17.82 14.08
C PRO A 386 -7.70 17.03 15.11
N LYS A 387 -9.01 17.00 14.94
CA LYS A 387 -9.93 16.10 15.65
C LYS A 387 -9.54 14.64 15.38
N ASN A 388 -10.03 13.76 16.24
CA ASN A 388 -9.79 12.32 16.13
C ASN A 388 -10.54 11.65 14.96
N CYS A 389 -11.51 12.33 14.34
CA CYS A 389 -12.29 11.81 13.22
C CYS A 389 -12.98 12.93 12.45
N TYR A 390 -13.04 12.77 11.13
CA TYR A 390 -13.80 13.61 10.20
C TYR A 390 -14.63 12.72 9.28
N VAL A 391 -15.78 13.22 8.83
CA VAL A 391 -16.62 12.54 7.84
C VAL A 391 -16.81 13.48 6.66
N PHE A 392 -16.31 13.08 5.50
CA PHE A 392 -16.52 13.77 4.23
C PHE A 392 -17.64 13.05 3.49
N GLU A 393 -18.83 13.64 3.47
CA GLU A 393 -20.02 13.01 2.89
C GLU A 393 -19.97 13.02 1.36
N GLY A 394 -20.07 11.83 0.75
CA GLY A 394 -20.23 11.69 -0.69
C GLY A 394 -21.70 11.88 -1.09
N LYS A 395 -21.95 12.60 -2.19
CA LYS A 395 -23.31 13.02 -2.58
C LYS A 395 -23.91 12.05 -3.60
N GLU A 396 -23.20 11.78 -4.68
CA GLU A 396 -23.69 10.97 -5.79
C GLU A 396 -22.77 9.77 -6.07
N LYS A 397 -21.76 10.00 -6.92
CA LYS A 397 -20.76 9.01 -7.31
C LYS A 397 -19.61 8.92 -6.32
N GLU A 398 -19.45 9.91 -5.43
CA GLU A 398 -18.37 9.90 -4.46
C GLU A 398 -18.65 8.93 -3.30
N PRO A 399 -17.64 8.19 -2.81
CA PRO A 399 -17.75 7.51 -1.53
C PRO A 399 -17.86 8.53 -0.39
N THR A 400 -18.50 8.13 0.70
CA THR A 400 -18.30 8.83 1.98
C THR A 400 -16.94 8.41 2.55
N ILE A 401 -16.18 9.34 3.11
CA ILE A 401 -14.86 9.06 3.68
C ILE A 401 -14.87 9.37 5.17
N ILE A 402 -14.50 8.40 5.99
CA ILE A 402 -14.21 8.58 7.41
C ILE A 402 -12.70 8.72 7.57
N TYR A 403 -12.23 9.94 7.82
CA TYR A 403 -10.80 10.24 7.91
C TYR A 403 -10.37 10.31 9.38
N MET A 404 -9.36 9.52 9.76
CA MET A 404 -8.94 9.34 11.15
C MET A 404 -7.44 9.60 11.34
N PRO A 405 -7.06 10.82 11.75
CA PRO A 405 -5.68 11.15 12.11
C PRO A 405 -5.17 10.33 13.29
N LEU A 406 -4.01 9.69 13.11
CA LEU A 406 -3.32 8.93 14.13
C LEU A 406 -3.00 9.81 15.34
N PHE A 407 -2.40 10.97 15.10
CA PHE A 407 -2.13 11.96 16.14
C PHE A 407 -3.16 13.08 16.05
N ASN A 408 -3.86 13.31 17.15
CA ASN A 408 -5.01 14.20 17.21
C ASN A 408 -5.16 14.83 18.60
N GLN A 409 -6.15 15.71 18.77
CA GLN A 409 -6.36 16.47 20.01
C GLN A 409 -6.54 15.61 21.27
N GLN A 410 -6.93 14.33 21.12
CA GLN A 410 -7.18 13.44 22.26
C GLN A 410 -5.91 12.76 22.78
N ASN A 411 -4.90 12.57 21.93
CA ASN A 411 -3.75 11.72 22.24
C ASN A 411 -2.38 12.42 22.16
N CYS A 412 -2.32 13.64 21.63
CA CYS A 412 -1.09 14.44 21.61
C CYS A 412 -1.40 15.88 22.01
N LYS A 413 -0.49 16.59 22.71
CA LYS A 413 -0.56 18.05 23.02
C LYS A 413 0.33 18.91 22.12
N GLY A 414 0.87 18.31 21.05
CA GLY A 414 1.75 18.96 20.10
C GLY A 414 2.07 18.01 18.94
N LEU A 415 1.33 18.18 17.84
CA LEU A 415 1.36 17.30 16.68
C LEU A 415 2.75 17.18 16.08
N ILE A 416 3.41 18.32 15.81
CA ILE A 416 4.74 18.37 15.20
C ILE A 416 5.79 17.65 16.06
N SER A 417 5.74 17.81 17.38
CA SER A 417 6.67 17.15 18.30
C SER A 417 6.49 15.63 18.26
N LYS A 418 5.23 15.19 18.30
CA LYS A 418 4.88 13.76 18.24
C LYS A 418 5.25 13.15 16.88
N MET A 419 5.02 13.85 15.77
CA MET A 419 5.46 13.42 14.44
C MET A 419 6.98 13.29 14.32
N LYS A 420 7.76 14.18 14.96
CA LYS A 420 9.23 14.06 15.01
C LYS A 420 9.69 12.85 15.82
N GLU A 421 9.05 12.60 16.97
CA GLU A 421 9.33 11.44 17.84
C GLU A 421 9.13 10.12 17.08
N PHE A 422 8.07 10.05 16.27
CA PHE A 422 7.70 8.90 15.45
C PHE A 422 8.02 9.11 13.98
N SER A 423 9.10 9.85 13.66
CA SER A 423 9.49 10.15 12.27
C SER A 423 9.60 8.89 11.40
N THR A 424 9.22 9.03 10.13
CA THR A 424 9.28 7.96 9.11
C THR A 424 10.68 7.36 8.96
N PHE A 425 11.74 8.12 9.26
CA PHE A 425 13.15 7.70 9.13
C PHE A 425 13.79 7.23 10.44
N THR A 426 13.03 7.20 11.55
CA THR A 426 13.54 6.69 12.81
C THR A 426 13.30 5.18 12.86
N LEU A 427 14.26 4.39 12.38
CA LEU A 427 14.13 2.93 12.27
C LEU A 427 15.32 2.22 12.92
N PRO A 428 15.13 1.02 13.52
CA PRO A 428 13.85 0.45 13.92
C PRO A 428 13.30 1.14 15.19
N PHE A 429 11.98 1.12 15.37
CA PHE A 429 11.34 1.53 16.62
C PHE A 429 11.63 0.56 17.77
N SER A 430 11.79 1.11 18.98
CA SER A 430 11.84 0.32 20.22
C SER A 430 10.48 -0.31 20.52
N GLN A 431 10.46 -1.35 21.35
CA GLN A 431 9.20 -2.00 21.76
C GLN A 431 8.25 -1.00 22.45
N GLU A 432 8.78 -0.05 23.22
CA GLU A 432 7.99 1.02 23.83
C GLU A 432 7.27 1.89 22.79
N LYS A 433 7.98 2.28 21.72
CA LYS A 433 7.39 3.05 20.61
C LYS A 433 6.34 2.24 19.85
N ILE A 434 6.60 0.95 19.62
CA ILE A 434 5.65 0.03 18.97
C ILE A 434 4.37 -0.07 19.82
N ASN A 435 4.51 -0.34 21.12
CA ASN A 435 3.37 -0.45 22.04
C ASN A 435 2.58 0.86 22.10
N PHE A 436 3.26 2.02 22.18
CA PHE A 436 2.60 3.31 22.17
C PHE A 436 1.74 3.53 20.91
N LEU A 437 2.30 3.24 19.73
CA LEU A 437 1.57 3.39 18.47
C LEU A 437 0.40 2.41 18.35
N LEU A 438 0.58 1.15 18.75
CA LEU A 438 -0.47 0.15 18.79
C LEU A 438 -1.65 0.63 19.65
N GLU A 439 -1.38 1.01 20.90
CA GLU A 439 -2.43 1.43 21.83
C GLU A 439 -3.08 2.75 21.41
N THR A 440 -2.33 3.67 20.81
CA THR A 440 -2.87 4.90 20.24
C THR A 440 -3.85 4.61 19.12
N ALA A 441 -3.48 3.74 18.17
CA ALA A 441 -4.34 3.38 17.05
C ALA A 441 -5.59 2.62 17.49
N LYS A 442 -5.44 1.67 18.42
CA LYS A 442 -6.57 0.95 19.03
C LYS A 442 -7.54 1.92 19.69
N THR A 443 -7.03 2.82 20.52
CA THR A 443 -7.86 3.81 21.25
C THR A 443 -8.58 4.74 20.28
N ASN A 444 -7.91 5.23 19.23
CA ASN A 444 -8.54 6.09 18.23
C ASN A 444 -9.71 5.40 17.53
N MET A 445 -9.53 4.16 17.06
CA MET A 445 -10.62 3.41 16.42
C MET A 445 -11.77 3.16 17.41
N LYS A 446 -11.46 2.77 18.64
CA LYS A 446 -12.44 2.52 19.71
C LYS A 446 -13.29 3.77 20.01
N ASN A 447 -12.64 4.91 20.17
CA ASN A 447 -13.31 6.19 20.45
C ASN A 447 -14.23 6.64 19.31
N ASN A 448 -14.00 6.16 18.09
CA ASN A 448 -14.75 6.53 16.89
C ASN A 448 -15.73 5.44 16.42
N ARG A 449 -15.89 4.34 17.18
CA ARG A 449 -16.78 3.21 16.88
C ARG A 449 -18.17 3.64 16.40
N GLU A 450 -18.84 4.51 17.15
CA GLU A 450 -20.21 4.93 16.84
C GLU A 450 -20.30 5.72 15.53
N ILE A 451 -19.27 6.51 15.20
CA ILE A 451 -19.21 7.25 13.93
C ILE A 451 -19.07 6.25 12.77
N VAL A 452 -18.17 5.27 12.90
CA VAL A 452 -17.97 4.23 11.88
C VAL A 452 -19.26 3.45 11.65
N LEU A 453 -19.90 2.98 12.73
CA LEU A 453 -21.16 2.25 12.65
C LEU A 453 -22.28 3.07 12.01
N ARG A 454 -22.38 4.37 12.33
CA ARG A 454 -23.36 5.28 11.74
C ARG A 454 -23.16 5.43 10.23
N GLU A 455 -21.92 5.63 9.78
CA GLU A 455 -21.65 5.79 8.35
C GLU A 455 -21.78 4.46 7.57
N MET A 456 -21.49 3.31 8.19
CA MET A 456 -21.81 2.00 7.60
C MET A 456 -23.32 1.83 7.34
N ARG A 457 -24.17 2.24 8.31
CA ARG A 457 -25.63 2.23 8.12
C ARG A 457 -26.07 3.16 6.98
N LYS A 458 -25.49 4.35 6.91
CA LYS A 458 -25.78 5.32 5.82
C LYS A 458 -25.34 4.76 4.46
N ALA A 459 -24.19 4.09 4.39
CA ALA A 459 -23.69 3.46 3.18
C ALA A 459 -24.64 2.35 2.68
N ALA A 460 -25.09 1.47 3.58
CA ALA A 460 -26.08 0.44 3.26
C ALA A 460 -27.38 1.05 2.70
N LEU A 461 -27.94 2.06 3.38
CA LEU A 461 -29.14 2.77 2.92
C LEU A 461 -28.95 3.45 1.57
N ARG A 462 -27.77 4.01 1.31
CA ARG A 462 -27.45 4.67 0.04
C ARG A 462 -27.36 3.66 -1.11
N ARG A 463 -26.71 2.50 -0.90
CA ARG A 463 -26.66 1.39 -1.86
C ARG A 463 -28.06 0.93 -2.25
N MET A 464 -28.93 0.72 -1.26
CA MET A 464 -30.32 0.32 -1.49
C MET A 464 -31.08 1.31 -2.39
N ARG A 465 -30.88 2.61 -2.18
CA ARG A 465 -31.50 3.65 -3.00
C ARG A 465 -30.95 3.65 -4.43
N LYS A 466 -29.64 3.49 -4.62
CA LYS A 466 -28.99 3.44 -5.95
C LYS A 466 -29.54 2.30 -6.81
N MET A 467 -29.88 1.14 -6.24
CA MET A 467 -30.38 -0.03 -6.98
C MET A 467 -31.90 -0.09 -7.12
N SER A 468 -32.64 0.82 -6.47
CA SER A 468 -34.10 0.93 -6.61
C SER A 468 -34.54 1.92 -7.71
N VAL A 469 -33.56 2.61 -8.31
CA VAL A 469 -33.70 3.55 -9.44
C VAL A 469 -33.13 2.87 -10.66
#